data_AF-A0A521N0R1-F1
#
_entry.id   AF-A0A521N0R1-F1
#
_cell.length_a   1.000
_cell.length_b   1.000
_cell.length_c   1.000
_cell.angle_alpha   90.00
_cell.angle_beta   90.00
_cell.angle_gamma   90.00
#
_symmetry.space_group_name_H-M   'P 1'
#
loop_
_entity.id
_entity.type
_entity.pdbx_description
1 polymer ?
#
loop_
_entity_poly.entity_id
_entity_poly.type
_entity_poly.pdbx_seq_one_letter_code
_entity_poly.pdbx_strand_id
1 'polypeptide(L)'
;MKKIHLLFTMAAATFLLISCKKNTVTNTPTVTWSKTVTMSAKYEVPAIANRTETAVATLELLSDNTLRYNIAVTGLAAGDALTAAHIHAGNAGSNGAVKIPFDGTFSAAGVSGVTPVLRAGQIDTLQNMETYVNIHSTQAPAGLLRGQVDSKIVFAADLLMSGANEVPAVNTTAFGLAVIRLTENKKTYLKVSMTGLEAGDVMSAAHIHTAAANANGPVLLGFYAAEADFNTLKVISVSDAVYSSLLSDAIYINAHSVAHAAGVVRAQIR
;
A
#
# COMPACT_ATOMS: atom_id res chain seq x y z
N MET A 1 -85.67 -49.83 -46.39
CA MET A 1 -84.28 -50.14 -45.97
C MET A 1 -83.32 -49.18 -46.67
N LYS A 2 -82.90 -48.11 -46.00
CA LYS A 2 -81.77 -47.27 -46.43
C LYS A 2 -80.96 -46.91 -45.19
N LYS A 3 -79.65 -47.15 -45.28
CA LYS A 3 -78.68 -47.25 -44.20
C LYS A 3 -78.33 -45.87 -43.63
N ILE A 4 -78.30 -45.76 -42.29
CA ILE A 4 -77.71 -44.63 -41.56
C ILE A 4 -76.19 -44.82 -41.60
N HIS A 5 -75.43 -43.80 -42.01
CA HIS A 5 -73.97 -43.77 -41.87
C HIS A 5 -73.60 -42.62 -40.94
N LEU A 6 -73.13 -43.01 -39.75
CA LEU A 6 -72.62 -42.14 -38.71
C LEU A 6 -71.16 -41.85 -39.03
N LEU A 7 -70.84 -40.63 -39.49
CA LEU A 7 -69.45 -40.18 -39.65
C LEU A 7 -69.00 -39.46 -38.37
N PHE A 8 -68.03 -40.06 -37.68
CA PHE A 8 -67.32 -39.51 -36.53
C PHE A 8 -66.36 -38.41 -36.99
N THR A 9 -66.56 -37.17 -36.57
CA THR A 9 -65.57 -36.09 -36.70
C THR A 9 -64.53 -36.21 -35.60
N MET A 10 -63.31 -36.64 -35.94
CA MET A 10 -62.17 -36.63 -35.02
C MET A 10 -61.58 -35.22 -34.98
N ALA A 11 -61.81 -34.48 -33.88
CA ALA A 11 -61.14 -33.21 -33.63
C ALA A 11 -59.71 -33.49 -33.13
N ALA A 12 -58.71 -33.22 -33.96
CA ALA A 12 -57.31 -33.25 -33.55
C ALA A 12 -57.01 -32.04 -32.65
N ALA A 13 -56.96 -32.25 -31.33
CA ALA A 13 -56.53 -31.24 -30.38
C ALA A 13 -55.01 -31.03 -30.52
N THR A 14 -54.61 -29.93 -31.14
CA THR A 14 -53.21 -29.50 -31.21
C THR A 14 -52.80 -28.98 -29.83
N PHE A 15 -52.08 -29.79 -29.05
CA PHE A 15 -51.44 -29.32 -27.82
C PHE A 15 -50.26 -28.41 -28.19
N LEU A 16 -50.46 -27.09 -28.09
CA LEU A 16 -49.36 -26.13 -28.06
C LEU A 16 -48.57 -26.35 -26.77
N LEU A 17 -47.42 -27.02 -26.87
CA LEU A 17 -46.42 -27.00 -25.81
C LEU A 17 -45.77 -25.61 -25.79
N ILE A 18 -46.30 -24.72 -24.94
CA ILE A 18 -45.63 -23.46 -24.62
C ILE A 18 -44.38 -23.83 -23.83
N SER A 19 -43.24 -23.88 -24.51
CA SER A 19 -41.93 -23.93 -23.87
C SER A 19 -41.75 -22.64 -23.07
N CYS A 20 -41.98 -22.71 -21.77
CA CYS A 20 -41.55 -21.68 -20.85
C CYS A 20 -40.03 -21.56 -21.00
N LYS A 21 -39.56 -20.52 -21.71
CA LYS A 21 -38.18 -20.05 -21.54
C LYS A 21 -38.03 -19.77 -20.05
N LYS A 22 -37.33 -20.65 -19.33
CA LYS A 22 -36.78 -20.31 -18.02
C LYS A 22 -35.89 -19.10 -18.30
N ASN A 23 -36.38 -17.91 -17.96
CA ASN A 23 -35.52 -16.75 -17.84
C ASN A 23 -34.55 -17.12 -16.72
N THR A 24 -33.37 -17.63 -17.09
CA THR A 24 -32.25 -17.71 -16.18
C THR A 24 -31.95 -16.28 -15.82
N VAL A 25 -32.45 -15.84 -14.68
CA VAL A 25 -31.97 -14.64 -14.02
C VAL A 25 -30.51 -14.94 -13.73
N THR A 26 -29.62 -14.52 -14.62
CA THR A 26 -28.21 -14.43 -14.30
C THR A 26 -28.14 -13.32 -13.27
N ASN A 27 -28.20 -13.69 -11.99
CA ASN A 27 -27.93 -12.75 -10.90
C ASN A 27 -26.50 -12.26 -11.11
N THR A 28 -26.35 -11.11 -11.76
CA THR A 28 -25.06 -10.45 -11.88
C THR A 28 -24.57 -10.15 -10.47
N PRO A 29 -23.37 -10.64 -10.08
CA PRO A 29 -22.83 -10.35 -8.77
C PRO A 29 -22.80 -8.85 -8.49
N THR A 30 -23.27 -8.43 -7.33
CA THR A 30 -23.32 -7.02 -6.92
C THR A 30 -22.09 -6.67 -6.10
N VAL A 31 -21.64 -5.42 -6.14
CA VAL A 31 -20.53 -4.94 -5.28
C VAL A 31 -20.99 -4.92 -3.82
N THR A 32 -20.24 -5.57 -2.93
CA THR A 32 -20.49 -5.62 -1.48
C THR A 32 -19.49 -4.78 -0.69
N TRP A 33 -18.31 -4.53 -1.26
CA TRP A 33 -17.28 -3.67 -0.70
C TRP A 33 -16.42 -3.10 -1.83
N SER A 34 -15.95 -1.86 -1.68
CA SER A 34 -15.06 -1.24 -2.65
C SER A 34 -14.02 -0.34 -2.00
N LYS A 35 -12.83 -0.27 -2.61
CA LYS A 35 -11.78 0.67 -2.22
C LYS A 35 -11.08 1.23 -3.45
N THR A 36 -10.80 2.54 -3.42
CA THR A 36 -9.83 3.18 -4.31
C THR A 36 -8.52 3.36 -3.54
N VAL A 37 -7.42 2.89 -4.12
CA VAL A 37 -6.08 2.91 -3.52
C VAL A 37 -5.16 3.73 -4.40
N THR A 38 -4.66 4.84 -3.87
CA THR A 38 -3.60 5.62 -4.52
C THR A 38 -2.25 4.97 -4.25
N MET A 39 -1.47 4.75 -5.31
CA MET A 39 -0.20 4.04 -5.28
C MET A 39 0.93 4.92 -5.79
N SER A 40 2.14 4.73 -5.27
CA SER A 40 3.33 5.43 -5.72
C SER A 40 4.58 4.57 -5.51
N ALA A 41 5.59 4.75 -6.37
CA ALA A 41 6.92 4.18 -6.14
C ALA A 41 7.55 4.68 -4.83
N LYS A 42 7.16 5.87 -4.34
CA LYS A 42 7.59 6.41 -3.04
C LYS A 42 7.02 5.66 -1.84
N TYR A 43 5.98 4.84 -2.05
CA TYR A 43 5.33 4.10 -0.97
C TYR A 43 5.92 2.71 -0.76
N GLU A 44 6.75 2.22 -1.69
CA GLU A 44 7.59 1.02 -1.50
C GLU A 44 8.43 1.14 -0.23
N VAL A 45 8.76 0.02 0.40
CA VAL A 45 9.54 0.00 1.65
C VAL A 45 10.79 -0.88 1.47
N PRO A 46 11.98 -0.27 1.31
CA PRO A 46 12.23 1.15 1.04
C PRO A 46 11.79 1.57 -0.38
N ALA A 47 11.66 2.88 -0.59
CA ALA A 47 11.36 3.47 -1.89
C ALA A 47 12.52 3.25 -2.87
N ILE A 48 12.18 3.00 -4.13
CA ILE A 48 13.17 2.85 -5.19
C ILE A 48 13.68 4.24 -5.59
N ALA A 49 15.00 4.44 -5.50
CA ALA A 49 15.61 5.69 -5.91
C ALA A 49 15.28 6.02 -7.37
N ASN A 50 15.02 7.31 -7.64
CA ASN A 50 14.76 7.85 -8.99
C ASN A 50 13.54 7.27 -9.72
N ARG A 51 12.61 6.63 -8.99
CA ARG A 51 11.31 6.19 -9.53
C ARG A 51 10.22 7.19 -9.14
N THR A 52 9.32 7.48 -10.08
CA THR A 52 8.27 8.52 -9.94
C THR A 52 6.89 8.05 -10.36
N GLU A 53 6.77 6.77 -10.71
CA GLU A 53 5.54 6.12 -11.11
C GLU A 53 4.45 6.29 -10.05
N THR A 54 3.22 6.40 -10.54
CA THR A 54 2.01 6.43 -9.72
C THR A 54 0.96 5.48 -10.29
N ALA A 55 0.01 5.07 -9.45
CA ALA A 55 -1.12 4.28 -9.89
C ALA A 55 -2.38 4.57 -9.07
N VAL A 56 -3.53 4.22 -9.64
CA VAL A 56 -4.79 4.12 -8.91
C VAL A 56 -5.35 2.72 -9.11
N ALA A 57 -5.52 1.99 -8.01
CA ALA A 57 -6.23 0.72 -8.01
C ALA A 57 -7.67 0.91 -7.54
N THR A 58 -8.62 0.36 -8.27
CA THR A 58 -10.01 0.18 -7.82
C THR A 58 -10.22 -1.29 -7.54
N LEU A 59 -10.66 -1.61 -6.33
CA LEU A 59 -10.93 -2.95 -5.84
C LEU A 59 -12.41 -3.05 -5.49
N GLU A 60 -13.12 -4.05 -6.01
CA GLU A 60 -14.55 -4.25 -5.77
C GLU A 60 -14.82 -5.73 -5.47
N LEU A 61 -15.11 -6.03 -4.21
CA LEU A 61 -15.53 -7.36 -3.80
C LEU A 61 -16.99 -7.55 -4.22
N LEU A 62 -17.26 -8.65 -4.92
CA LEU A 62 -18.58 -8.98 -5.43
C LEU A 62 -19.31 -9.98 -4.51
N SER A 63 -20.63 -10.06 -4.64
CA SER A 63 -21.49 -10.92 -3.80
C SER A 63 -21.26 -12.42 -3.97
N ASP A 64 -20.52 -12.83 -5.01
CA ASP A 64 -20.08 -14.20 -5.25
C ASP A 64 -18.65 -14.46 -4.72
N ASN A 65 -18.12 -13.53 -3.92
CA ASN A 65 -16.78 -13.56 -3.33
C ASN A 65 -15.63 -13.48 -4.34
N THR A 66 -15.87 -13.06 -5.57
CA THR A 66 -14.79 -12.66 -6.49
C THR A 66 -14.39 -11.20 -6.26
N LEU A 67 -13.13 -10.86 -6.55
CA LEU A 67 -12.62 -9.49 -6.47
C LEU A 67 -12.39 -8.96 -7.88
N ARG A 68 -13.18 -7.98 -8.31
CA ARG A 68 -12.91 -7.20 -9.53
C ARG A 68 -11.88 -6.12 -9.22
N TYR A 69 -10.87 -6.01 -10.07
CA TYR A 69 -9.81 -5.02 -9.91
C TYR A 69 -9.48 -4.32 -11.22
N ASN A 70 -9.11 -3.04 -11.11
CA ASN A 70 -8.51 -2.26 -12.19
C ASN A 70 -7.40 -1.40 -11.59
N ILE A 71 -6.17 -1.55 -12.07
CA ILE A 71 -5.03 -0.74 -11.66
C ILE A 71 -4.53 0.01 -12.86
N ALA A 72 -4.64 1.34 -12.84
CA ALA A 72 -4.14 2.22 -13.88
C ALA A 72 -2.79 2.79 -13.45
N VAL A 73 -1.74 2.53 -14.22
CA VAL A 73 -0.37 2.99 -13.99
C VAL A 73 -0.06 4.20 -14.86
N THR A 74 0.62 5.19 -14.28
CA THR A 74 1.08 6.40 -14.97
C THR A 74 2.58 6.55 -14.83
N GLY A 75 3.24 6.85 -15.96
CA GLY A 75 4.66 7.22 -15.99
C GLY A 75 5.64 6.06 -15.93
N LEU A 76 5.25 4.84 -16.34
CA LEU A 76 6.16 3.69 -16.39
C LEU A 76 7.41 4.02 -17.20
N ALA A 77 8.59 3.77 -16.62
CA ALA A 77 9.87 4.02 -17.26
C ALA A 77 10.00 3.33 -18.62
N ALA A 78 10.66 4.00 -19.58
CA ALA A 78 10.93 3.43 -20.90
C ALA A 78 11.77 2.15 -20.79
N GLY A 79 11.35 1.10 -21.51
CA GLY A 79 12.00 -0.21 -21.47
C GLY A 79 11.70 -1.03 -20.21
N ASP A 80 10.79 -0.58 -19.34
CA ASP A 80 10.25 -1.38 -18.25
C ASP A 80 8.89 -1.99 -18.65
N ALA A 81 8.55 -3.13 -18.05
CA ALA A 81 7.29 -3.84 -18.28
C ALA A 81 6.73 -4.36 -16.95
N LEU A 82 5.42 -4.18 -16.72
CA LEU A 82 4.75 -4.73 -15.54
C LEU A 82 4.66 -6.26 -15.64
N THR A 83 4.92 -6.96 -14.54
CA THR A 83 5.07 -8.42 -14.53
C THR A 83 4.12 -9.14 -13.59
N ALA A 84 3.75 -8.52 -12.47
CA ALA A 84 2.87 -9.11 -11.48
C ALA A 84 2.20 -8.02 -10.63
N ALA A 85 1.09 -8.36 -9.98
CA ALA A 85 0.46 -7.52 -8.98
C ALA A 85 -0.27 -8.38 -7.95
N HIS A 86 -0.29 -7.90 -6.71
CA HIS A 86 -0.80 -8.67 -5.58
C HIS A 86 -1.39 -7.74 -4.51
N ILE A 87 -2.26 -8.30 -3.67
CA ILE A 87 -2.54 -7.77 -2.33
C ILE A 87 -1.70 -8.56 -1.32
N HIS A 88 -0.94 -7.84 -0.50
CA HIS A 88 -0.14 -8.36 0.59
C HIS A 88 -0.76 -8.02 1.94
N ALA A 89 -0.46 -8.82 2.96
CA ALA A 89 -0.65 -8.41 4.36
C ALA A 89 0.55 -7.60 4.83
N GLY A 90 0.32 -6.40 5.36
CA GLY A 90 1.38 -5.52 5.86
C GLY A 90 0.91 -4.09 6.05
N ASN A 91 1.51 -3.42 7.03
CA ASN A 91 1.21 -2.03 7.37
C ASN A 91 2.05 -1.07 6.55
N ALA A 92 1.78 0.24 6.60
CA ALA A 92 2.46 1.21 5.72
C ALA A 92 4.00 1.18 5.83
N GLY A 93 4.60 0.72 6.93
CA GLY A 93 6.05 0.61 7.12
C GLY A 93 6.65 -0.79 7.00
N SER A 94 5.87 -1.84 6.65
CA SER A 94 6.38 -3.22 6.55
C SER A 94 5.90 -3.97 5.31
N ASN A 95 6.79 -4.80 4.78
CA ASN A 95 6.47 -5.77 3.75
C ASN A 95 5.97 -7.07 4.40
N GLY A 96 5.08 -7.78 3.71
CA GLY A 96 4.61 -9.08 4.19
C GLY A 96 4.14 -10.00 3.07
N ALA A 97 3.52 -11.12 3.46
CA ALA A 97 3.21 -12.20 2.52
C ALA A 97 2.09 -11.83 1.54
N VAL A 98 2.19 -12.37 0.31
CA VAL A 98 1.11 -12.33 -0.68
C VAL A 98 -0.12 -13.03 -0.13
N LYS A 99 -1.29 -12.41 -0.31
CA LYS A 99 -2.60 -12.95 0.11
C LYS A 99 -3.54 -13.16 -1.06
N ILE A 100 -3.54 -12.26 -2.02
CA ILE A 100 -4.39 -12.34 -3.21
C ILE A 100 -3.54 -11.97 -4.43
N PRO A 101 -3.20 -12.93 -5.31
CA PRO A 101 -2.56 -12.63 -6.57
C PRO A 101 -3.55 -12.11 -7.62
N PHE A 102 -3.07 -11.26 -8.51
CA PHE A 102 -3.82 -10.80 -9.69
C PHE A 102 -3.28 -11.50 -10.95
N ASP A 103 -4.18 -12.14 -11.69
CA ASP A 103 -3.94 -13.02 -12.84
C ASP A 103 -4.31 -12.37 -14.19
N GLY A 104 -4.49 -11.05 -14.21
CA GLY A 104 -4.84 -10.29 -15.41
C GLY A 104 -3.68 -10.16 -16.40
N THR A 105 -4.00 -9.74 -17.62
CA THR A 105 -2.98 -9.41 -18.62
C THR A 105 -2.37 -8.05 -18.33
N PHE A 106 -1.05 -8.02 -18.15
CA PHE A 106 -0.30 -6.80 -17.86
C PHE A 106 0.03 -6.04 -19.15
N SER A 107 -0.10 -4.71 -19.07
CA SER A 107 0.36 -3.78 -20.09
C SER A 107 1.09 -2.62 -19.41
N ALA A 108 1.74 -1.74 -20.18
CA ALA A 108 2.34 -0.52 -19.62
C ALA A 108 1.31 0.39 -18.92
N ALA A 109 0.04 0.32 -19.31
CA ALA A 109 -1.05 1.10 -18.71
C ALA A 109 -1.56 0.51 -17.39
N GLY A 110 -1.15 -0.71 -17.03
CA GLY A 110 -1.60 -1.40 -15.82
C GLY A 110 -2.22 -2.76 -16.09
N VAL A 111 -3.12 -3.18 -15.20
CA VAL A 111 -3.74 -4.52 -15.19
C VAL A 111 -5.17 -4.43 -14.66
N SER A 112 -6.07 -5.22 -15.24
CA SER A 112 -7.46 -5.36 -14.77
C SER A 112 -7.92 -6.80 -14.88
N GLY A 113 -8.86 -7.20 -14.04
CA GLY A 113 -9.40 -8.55 -14.07
C GLY A 113 -10.39 -8.82 -12.94
N VAL A 114 -10.73 -10.09 -12.79
CA VAL A 114 -11.54 -10.61 -11.70
C VAL A 114 -10.85 -11.84 -11.16
N THR A 115 -10.60 -11.90 -9.86
CA THR A 115 -9.95 -13.05 -9.25
C THR A 115 -10.87 -14.29 -9.28
N PRO A 116 -10.32 -15.50 -9.12
CA PRO A 116 -11.10 -16.63 -8.63
C PRO A 116 -11.83 -16.30 -7.31
N VAL A 117 -12.83 -17.11 -6.96
CA VAL A 117 -13.57 -16.98 -5.69
C VAL A 117 -12.61 -16.97 -4.50
N LEU A 118 -12.67 -15.91 -3.71
CA LEU A 118 -11.85 -15.74 -2.52
C LEU A 118 -12.36 -16.60 -1.36
N ARG A 119 -11.43 -17.14 -0.59
CA ARG A 119 -11.74 -17.83 0.67
C ARG A 119 -12.15 -16.80 1.72
N ALA A 120 -12.95 -17.21 2.70
CA ALA A 120 -13.37 -16.35 3.82
C ALA A 120 -12.19 -15.63 4.51
N GLY A 121 -11.07 -16.31 4.73
CA GLY A 121 -9.88 -15.69 5.32
C GLY A 121 -9.19 -14.63 4.42
N GLN A 122 -9.30 -14.73 3.09
CA GLN A 122 -8.79 -13.70 2.18
C GLN A 122 -9.71 -12.46 2.19
N ILE A 123 -11.02 -12.67 2.28
CA ILE A 123 -12.01 -11.59 2.41
C ILE A 123 -11.80 -10.85 3.73
N ASP A 124 -11.65 -11.58 4.84
CA ASP A 124 -11.36 -10.99 6.15
C ASP A 124 -10.05 -10.20 6.15
N THR A 125 -9.00 -10.75 5.53
CA THR A 125 -7.73 -10.04 5.36
C THR A 125 -7.91 -8.75 4.56
N LEU A 126 -8.66 -8.78 3.46
CA LEU A 126 -8.91 -7.62 2.61
C LEU A 126 -9.68 -6.51 3.33
N GLN A 127 -10.65 -6.88 4.16
CA GLN A 127 -11.60 -5.92 4.77
C GLN A 127 -11.15 -5.43 6.15
N ASN A 128 -10.46 -6.26 6.92
CA ASN A 128 -10.25 -6.03 8.36
C ASN A 128 -8.77 -6.00 8.78
N MET A 129 -7.82 -6.28 7.88
CA MET A 129 -6.38 -6.24 8.20
C MET A 129 -5.64 -5.13 7.45
N GLU A 130 -4.49 -4.71 8.00
CA GLU A 130 -3.56 -3.83 7.29
C GLU A 130 -3.01 -4.57 6.06
N THR A 131 -3.33 -4.06 4.87
CA THR A 131 -2.98 -4.68 3.59
C THR A 131 -2.58 -3.62 2.58
N TYR A 132 -1.81 -4.02 1.57
CA TYR A 132 -1.40 -3.14 0.50
C TYR A 132 -1.46 -3.82 -0.85
N VAL A 133 -1.78 -3.05 -1.88
CA VAL A 133 -1.59 -3.44 -3.28
C VAL A 133 -0.14 -3.19 -3.66
N ASN A 134 0.47 -4.14 -4.36
CA ASN A 134 1.79 -4.02 -4.93
C ASN A 134 1.77 -4.39 -6.42
N ILE A 135 2.52 -3.67 -7.25
CA ILE A 135 2.78 -4.01 -8.65
C ILE A 135 4.28 -4.15 -8.83
N HIS A 136 4.70 -5.15 -9.61
CA HIS A 136 6.09 -5.46 -9.92
C HIS A 136 6.38 -5.18 -11.40
N SER A 137 7.65 -4.96 -11.72
CA SER A 137 8.09 -4.80 -13.10
C SER A 137 9.39 -5.54 -13.39
N THR A 138 9.81 -5.57 -14.66
CA THR A 138 11.09 -6.14 -15.08
C THR A 138 12.30 -5.44 -14.43
N GLN A 139 12.22 -4.13 -14.17
CA GLN A 139 13.29 -3.36 -13.54
C GLN A 139 13.13 -3.21 -12.02
N ALA A 140 11.97 -3.59 -11.48
CA ALA A 140 11.67 -3.56 -10.05
C ALA A 140 10.92 -4.84 -9.62
N PRO A 141 11.59 -6.01 -9.66
CA PRO A 141 10.95 -7.30 -9.37
C PRO A 141 10.54 -7.46 -7.89
N ALA A 142 11.21 -6.75 -6.97
CA ALA A 142 10.86 -6.76 -5.55
C ALA A 142 9.59 -5.95 -5.22
N GLY A 143 9.09 -5.15 -6.19
CA GLY A 143 7.96 -4.22 -6.02
C GLY A 143 8.32 -2.88 -6.66
N LEU A 144 7.41 -2.33 -7.46
CA LEU A 144 7.52 -1.05 -8.17
C LEU A 144 6.58 0.02 -7.59
N LEU A 145 5.31 -0.34 -7.38
CA LEU A 145 4.27 0.56 -6.91
C LEU A 145 3.56 -0.07 -5.74
N ARG A 146 3.40 0.70 -4.66
CA ARG A 146 2.69 0.29 -3.45
C ARG A 146 1.59 1.27 -3.10
N GLY A 147 0.50 0.78 -2.51
CA GLY A 147 -0.51 1.60 -1.85
C GLY A 147 -1.29 0.82 -0.81
N GLN A 148 -1.52 1.42 0.36
CA GLN A 148 -2.29 0.80 1.44
C GLN A 148 -3.78 0.75 1.10
N VAL A 149 -4.40 -0.39 1.36
CA VAL A 149 -5.85 -0.60 1.21
C VAL A 149 -6.60 -0.09 2.44
N ASP A 150 -6.04 -0.27 3.63
CA ASP A 150 -6.67 0.07 4.90
C ASP A 150 -6.73 1.58 5.14
N SER A 151 -5.61 2.29 4.96
CA SER A 151 -5.49 3.73 5.26
C SER A 151 -4.53 4.41 4.31
N LYS A 152 -4.98 5.46 3.61
CA LYS A 152 -4.16 6.14 2.59
C LYS A 152 -2.88 6.72 3.20
N ILE A 153 -1.75 6.49 2.53
CA ILE A 153 -0.50 7.20 2.83
C ILE A 153 -0.61 8.64 2.30
N VAL A 154 -0.50 9.61 3.21
CA VAL A 154 -0.57 11.05 2.89
C VAL A 154 0.81 11.69 2.78
N PHE A 155 1.81 11.08 3.40
CA PHE A 155 3.21 11.50 3.30
C PHE A 155 4.16 10.31 3.42
N ALA A 156 5.22 10.32 2.61
CA ALA A 156 6.25 9.29 2.60
C ALA A 156 7.62 9.92 2.33
N ALA A 157 8.64 9.51 3.08
CA ALA A 157 10.02 9.90 2.86
C ALA A 157 10.97 8.78 3.27
N ASP A 158 12.00 8.57 2.44
CA ASP A 158 13.15 7.71 2.71
C ASP A 158 14.39 8.60 2.64
N LEU A 159 15.09 8.75 3.77
CA LEU A 159 16.07 9.81 3.96
C LEU A 159 17.40 9.21 4.41
N LEU A 160 18.45 9.49 3.63
CA LEU A 160 19.82 9.20 4.04
C LEU A 160 20.26 10.24 5.07
N MET A 161 20.66 9.77 6.25
CA MET A 161 21.10 10.57 7.38
C MET A 161 22.63 10.53 7.46
N SER A 162 23.25 11.68 7.75
CA SER A 162 24.71 11.77 7.91
C SER A 162 25.09 12.82 8.97
N GLY A 163 26.28 12.67 9.56
CA GLY A 163 26.84 13.66 10.49
C GLY A 163 27.17 15.00 9.83
N ALA A 164 27.43 15.02 8.51
CA ALA A 164 27.64 16.24 7.75
C ALA A 164 26.39 17.16 7.70
N ASN A 165 25.21 16.58 7.92
CA ASN A 165 23.94 17.32 7.96
C ASN A 165 23.60 17.84 9.38
N GLU A 166 24.36 17.47 10.40
CA GLU A 166 24.18 18.01 11.75
C GLU A 166 24.56 19.50 11.80
N VAL A 167 24.06 20.20 12.81
CA VAL A 167 24.33 21.64 12.99
C VAL A 167 24.83 21.87 14.43
N PRO A 168 26.13 22.11 14.65
CA PRO A 168 27.24 22.00 13.68
C PRO A 168 27.46 20.57 13.17
N ALA A 169 28.14 20.43 12.02
CA ALA A 169 28.45 19.14 11.44
C ALA A 169 29.29 18.27 12.40
N VAL A 170 28.96 16.98 12.47
CA VAL A 170 29.64 15.98 13.29
C VAL A 170 30.54 15.13 12.41
N ASN A 171 31.82 15.02 12.79
CA ASN A 171 32.76 14.12 12.14
C ASN A 171 32.56 12.70 12.70
N THR A 172 31.80 11.89 11.99
CA THR A 172 31.50 10.49 12.32
C THR A 172 31.50 9.64 11.05
N THR A 173 31.77 8.35 11.20
CA THR A 173 31.59 7.35 10.14
C THR A 173 30.15 6.83 10.05
N ALA A 174 29.26 7.25 10.96
CA ALA A 174 27.90 6.79 11.02
C ALA A 174 27.03 7.34 9.87
N PHE A 175 26.20 6.46 9.33
CA PHE A 175 25.13 6.78 8.38
C PHE A 175 23.83 6.14 8.83
N GLY A 176 22.72 6.80 8.50
CA GLY A 176 21.38 6.28 8.76
C GLY A 176 20.51 6.24 7.51
N LEU A 177 19.51 5.37 7.51
CA LEU A 177 18.36 5.43 6.61
C LEU A 177 17.10 5.53 7.47
N ALA A 178 16.40 6.67 7.36
CA ALA A 178 15.09 6.86 7.96
C ALA A 178 13.99 6.60 6.94
N VAL A 179 13.04 5.72 7.28
CA VAL A 179 11.82 5.46 6.52
C VAL A 179 10.64 6.01 7.31
N ILE A 180 9.89 6.93 6.71
CA ILE A 180 8.74 7.61 7.31
C ILE A 180 7.51 7.40 6.43
N ARG A 181 6.41 6.90 7.01
CA ARG A 181 5.10 6.87 6.34
C ARG A 181 4.05 7.44 7.29
N LEU A 182 3.28 8.40 6.81
CA LEU A 182 2.16 8.99 7.54
C LEU A 182 0.87 8.65 6.80
N THR A 183 -0.11 8.12 7.52
CA THR A 183 -1.41 7.75 6.97
C THR A 183 -2.51 8.72 7.38
N GLU A 184 -3.63 8.74 6.64
CA GLU A 184 -4.75 9.66 6.86
C GLU A 184 -5.41 9.49 8.25
N ASN A 185 -5.36 8.30 8.83
CA ASN A 185 -5.80 8.01 10.19
C ASN A 185 -4.77 8.41 11.28
N LYS A 186 -3.81 9.28 10.96
CA LYS A 186 -2.81 9.86 11.88
C LYS A 186 -1.88 8.82 12.51
N LYS A 187 -1.69 7.66 11.88
CA LYS A 187 -0.61 6.73 12.23
C LYS A 187 0.67 7.10 11.48
N THR A 188 1.77 7.20 12.22
CA THR A 188 3.12 7.43 11.70
C THR A 188 3.94 6.17 11.90
N TYR A 189 4.49 5.65 10.81
CA TYR A 189 5.36 4.49 10.75
C TYR A 189 6.79 4.98 10.54
N LEU A 190 7.68 4.65 11.47
CA LEU A 190 9.04 5.17 11.55
C LEU A 190 10.02 4.03 11.72
N LYS A 191 11.07 3.99 10.89
CA LYS A 191 12.20 3.09 11.08
C LYS A 191 13.49 3.84 10.79
N VAL A 192 14.45 3.78 11.71
CA VAL A 192 15.82 4.24 11.46
C VAL A 192 16.77 3.05 11.53
N SER A 193 17.50 2.83 10.44
CA SER A 193 18.57 1.84 10.34
C SER A 193 19.92 2.54 10.31
N MET A 194 20.86 2.09 11.14
CA MET A 194 22.16 2.71 11.33
C MET A 194 23.29 1.77 10.90
N THR A 195 24.34 2.34 10.33
CA THR A 195 25.59 1.63 9.96
C THR A 195 26.79 2.53 10.23
N GLY A 196 27.96 1.94 10.49
CA GLY A 196 29.21 2.70 10.60
C GLY A 196 29.37 3.51 11.89
N LEU A 197 28.60 3.21 12.93
CA LEU A 197 28.84 3.79 14.26
C LEU A 197 30.21 3.37 14.79
N GLU A 198 30.93 4.30 15.39
CA GLU A 198 32.28 4.09 15.92
C GLU A 198 32.31 3.00 17.01
N ALA A 199 33.42 2.25 17.06
CA ALA A 199 33.59 1.20 18.05
C ALA A 199 33.53 1.76 19.48
N GLY A 200 32.62 1.21 20.29
CA GLY A 200 32.40 1.63 21.67
C GLY A 200 31.38 2.75 21.85
N ASP A 201 30.86 3.33 20.76
CA ASP A 201 29.69 4.20 20.81
C ASP A 201 28.39 3.38 20.71
N VAL A 202 27.30 3.93 21.24
CA VAL A 202 26.01 3.25 21.40
C VAL A 202 24.89 4.22 21.04
N MET A 203 23.95 3.78 20.20
CA MET A 203 22.79 4.60 19.87
C MET A 203 21.89 4.84 21.08
N SER A 204 21.35 6.05 21.24
CA SER A 204 20.64 6.45 22.45
C SER A 204 19.19 6.90 22.19
N ALA A 205 18.93 7.64 21.12
CA ALA A 205 17.58 8.15 20.83
C ALA A 205 17.42 8.54 19.36
N ALA A 206 16.17 8.70 18.91
CA ALA A 206 15.87 9.30 17.62
C ALA A 206 14.57 10.11 17.68
N HIS A 207 14.60 11.26 17.01
CA HIS A 207 13.56 12.28 17.09
C HIS A 207 13.29 12.92 15.73
N ILE A 208 12.09 13.49 15.58
CA ILE A 208 11.77 14.50 14.58
C ILE A 208 11.70 15.85 15.29
N HIS A 209 12.33 16.88 14.73
CA HIS A 209 12.42 18.23 15.25
C HIS A 209 11.79 19.25 14.29
N THR A 210 11.36 20.39 14.81
CA THR A 210 10.82 21.51 14.02
C THR A 210 11.90 22.56 13.75
N ALA A 211 12.52 22.51 12.57
CA ALA A 211 13.41 23.56 12.07
C ALA A 211 13.65 23.43 10.57
N ALA A 212 13.93 24.57 9.93
CA ALA A 212 14.46 24.62 8.57
C ALA A 212 15.85 23.97 8.48
N ALA A 213 16.27 23.70 7.24
CA ALA A 213 17.63 23.25 6.95
C ALA A 213 18.66 24.21 7.56
N ASN A 214 19.74 23.66 8.10
CA ASN A 214 20.84 24.40 8.76
C ASN A 214 20.46 25.11 10.08
N ALA A 215 19.30 24.81 10.68
CA ALA A 215 18.92 25.29 12.01
C ALA A 215 18.55 24.13 12.95
N ASN A 216 18.75 24.32 14.25
CA ASN A 216 18.26 23.41 15.29
C ASN A 216 16.93 23.91 15.85
N GLY A 217 16.09 22.98 16.27
CA GLY A 217 14.78 23.32 16.82
C GLY A 217 14.30 22.32 17.88
N PRO A 218 13.15 22.59 18.51
CA PRO A 218 12.59 21.71 19.54
C PRO A 218 12.16 20.36 18.94
N VAL A 219 12.12 19.34 19.80
CA VAL A 219 11.57 18.02 19.47
C VAL A 219 10.09 18.16 19.15
N LEU A 220 9.69 17.73 17.95
CA LEU A 220 8.29 17.59 17.53
C LEU A 220 7.73 16.23 17.95
N LEU A 221 8.51 15.17 17.72
CA LEU A 221 8.12 13.79 17.99
C LEU A 221 9.33 12.94 18.35
N GLY A 222 9.36 12.40 19.57
CA GLY A 222 10.34 11.37 19.93
C GLY A 222 9.79 9.97 19.72
N PHE A 223 10.61 9.06 19.18
CA PHE A 223 10.14 7.72 18.81
C PHE A 223 11.06 6.57 19.21
N TYR A 224 12.37 6.80 19.40
CA TYR A 224 13.31 5.84 19.99
C TYR A 224 13.96 6.43 21.24
N ALA A 225 14.18 5.58 22.24
CA ALA A 225 14.73 5.94 23.55
C ALA A 225 15.89 5.02 24.02
N ALA A 226 16.24 4.00 23.24
CA ALA A 226 17.40 3.14 23.50
C ALA A 226 17.94 2.49 22.21
N GLU A 227 19.16 1.95 22.26
CA GLU A 227 19.80 1.22 21.16
C GLU A 227 18.91 0.12 20.57
N ALA A 228 18.21 -0.63 21.44
CA ALA A 228 17.34 -1.74 21.04
C ALA A 228 16.15 -1.32 20.17
N ASP A 229 15.81 -0.03 20.14
CA ASP A 229 14.74 0.48 19.28
C ASP A 229 15.17 0.62 17.81
N PHE A 230 16.47 0.78 17.54
CA PHE A 230 16.96 0.95 16.18
C PHE A 230 16.77 -0.31 15.35
N ASN A 231 16.57 -0.15 14.04
CA ASN A 231 16.18 -1.20 13.10
C ASN A 231 14.80 -1.82 13.34
N THR A 232 14.04 -1.37 14.34
CA THR A 232 12.66 -1.83 14.60
C THR A 232 11.64 -0.83 14.04
N LEU A 233 10.53 -1.32 13.50
CA LEU A 233 9.46 -0.42 13.04
C LEU A 233 8.70 0.11 14.27
N LYS A 234 8.67 1.44 14.43
CA LYS A 234 7.80 2.11 15.39
C LYS A 234 6.53 2.58 14.71
N VAL A 235 5.39 2.35 15.36
CA VAL A 235 4.08 2.84 14.92
C VAL A 235 3.51 3.72 16.01
N ILE A 236 3.21 4.97 15.70
CA ILE A 236 2.74 5.98 16.66
C ILE A 236 1.47 6.63 16.10
N SER A 237 0.40 6.66 16.88
CA SER A 237 -0.73 7.54 16.60
C SER A 237 -0.40 8.95 17.11
N VAL A 238 -0.41 9.94 16.22
CA VAL A 238 -0.01 11.31 16.57
C VAL A 238 -1.21 12.22 16.79
N SER A 239 -1.01 13.29 17.56
CA SER A 239 -2.02 14.34 17.75
C SER A 239 -2.24 15.16 16.48
N ASP A 240 -3.34 15.90 16.41
CA ASP A 240 -3.68 16.74 15.26
C ASP A 240 -2.63 17.83 14.98
N ALA A 241 -2.03 18.37 16.05
CA ALA A 241 -0.94 19.33 15.94
C ALA A 241 0.30 18.70 15.30
N VAL A 242 0.74 17.53 15.79
CA VAL A 242 1.91 16.83 15.23
C VAL A 242 1.62 16.34 13.81
N TYR A 243 0.41 15.86 13.54
CA TYR A 243 -0.03 15.46 12.19
C TYR A 243 0.08 16.62 11.19
N SER A 244 -0.40 17.80 11.59
CA SER A 244 -0.33 19.01 10.77
C SER A 244 1.12 19.42 10.53
N SER A 245 1.95 19.47 11.58
CA SER A 245 3.37 19.81 11.45
C SER A 245 4.14 18.83 10.56
N LEU A 246 3.88 17.52 10.65
CA LEU A 246 4.46 16.53 9.74
C LEU A 246 4.06 16.78 8.28
N LEU A 247 2.93 17.45 8.04
CA LEU A 247 2.40 17.75 6.71
C LEU A 247 2.81 19.12 6.14
N SER A 248 3.17 20.11 6.97
CA SER A 248 3.42 21.48 6.51
C SER A 248 4.76 22.08 6.93
N ASP A 249 5.29 21.68 8.08
CA ASP A 249 6.37 22.44 8.70
C ASP A 249 7.73 22.01 8.16
N ALA A 250 8.71 22.89 8.29
CA ALA A 250 10.10 22.53 8.06
C ALA A 250 10.57 21.68 9.24
N ILE A 251 10.93 20.43 8.95
CA ILE A 251 11.23 19.41 9.95
C ILE A 251 12.41 18.55 9.53
N TYR A 252 13.13 18.03 10.51
CA TYR A 252 14.25 17.11 10.30
C TYR A 252 14.17 15.92 11.24
N ILE A 253 14.74 14.81 10.80
CA ILE A 253 14.97 13.63 11.63
C ILE A 253 16.43 13.58 12.04
N ASN A 254 16.68 13.20 13.28
CA ASN A 254 18.02 12.99 13.80
C ASN A 254 18.03 11.69 14.63
N ALA A 255 19.22 11.10 14.71
CA ALA A 255 19.54 10.07 15.69
C ALA A 255 20.69 10.53 16.57
N HIS A 256 20.70 10.04 17.81
CA HIS A 256 21.67 10.37 18.86
C HIS A 256 22.43 9.11 19.28
N SER A 257 23.66 9.31 19.75
CA SER A 257 24.46 8.27 20.39
C SER A 257 24.93 8.73 21.77
N VAL A 258 25.65 7.87 22.50
CA VAL A 258 26.24 8.22 23.80
C VAL A 258 27.40 9.21 23.61
N ALA A 259 28.24 9.01 22.61
CA ALA A 259 29.34 9.93 22.30
C ALA A 259 28.84 11.27 21.71
N HIS A 260 27.67 11.25 21.05
CA HIS A 260 27.08 12.41 20.39
C HIS A 260 25.65 12.69 20.89
N ALA A 261 25.52 13.09 22.15
CA ALA A 261 24.22 13.33 22.80
C ALA A 261 23.38 14.42 22.11
N ALA A 262 24.01 15.40 21.46
CA ALA A 262 23.30 16.44 20.71
C ALA A 262 22.77 15.96 19.34
N GLY A 263 23.25 14.81 18.85
CA GLY A 263 22.96 14.28 17.52
C GLY A 263 24.21 13.70 16.87
N VAL A 264 24.11 12.50 16.28
CA VAL A 264 25.19 11.86 15.51
C VAL A 264 24.93 11.94 14.00
N VAL A 265 23.68 11.80 13.56
CA VAL A 265 23.31 11.90 12.15
C VAL A 265 21.94 12.57 11.97
N ARG A 266 21.80 13.36 10.90
CA ARG A 266 20.58 14.09 10.55
C ARG A 266 20.20 13.96 9.08
N ALA A 267 18.90 14.09 8.80
CA ALA A 267 18.37 14.37 7.47
C ALA A 267 17.19 15.36 7.53
N GLN A 268 17.15 16.30 6.59
CA GLN A 268 15.99 17.17 6.42
C GLN A 268 14.84 16.39 5.78
N ILE A 269 13.64 16.51 6.33
CA ILE A 269 12.44 15.89 5.78
C ILE A 269 11.75 16.87 4.83
N ARG A 270 11.65 18.15 5.23
CA ARG A 270 11.03 19.26 4.49
C ARG A 270 11.67 20.60 4.81
#